data_AF-A0A935HJA7-F1
#
_entry.id   AF-A0A935HJA7-F1
#
_cell.length_a   1.000
_cell.length_b   1.000
_cell.length_c   1.000
_cell.angle_alpha   90.00
_cell.angle_beta   90.00
_cell.angle_gamma   90.00
#
_symmetry.space_group_name_H-M   'P 1'
#
loop_
_entity.id
_entity.type
_entity.pdbx_description
1 polymer ?
#
loop_
_entity_poly.entity_id
_entity_poly.type
_entity_poly.pdbx_seq_one_letter_code
_entity_poly.pdbx_strand_id
1 'polypeptide(L)' 'MWYNNKNVKNISAAANTKWCHAIIDGIPGLPGWIQIAPTSADGVTNILDILATAKMHGKKVNVDINGSKITGVYMA' A
#
# COMPACT_ATOMS: atom_id res chain seq x y z
N MET A 1 12.45 -1.18 -0.97
CA MET A 1 12.72 -1.85 -2.26
C MET A 1 11.42 -1.92 -3.04
N TRP A 2 11.50 -1.74 -4.36
CA TRP A 2 10.32 -1.74 -5.22
C TRP A 2 9.87 -3.14 -5.61
N TYR A 3 8.57 -3.39 -5.44
CA TYR A 3 7.88 -4.58 -5.92
C TYR A 3 6.87 -4.15 -6.97
N ASN A 4 7.08 -4.60 -8.20
CA ASN A 4 6.30 -4.15 -9.36
C ASN A 4 5.16 -5.11 -9.71
N ASN A 5 4.15 -4.57 -10.40
CA ASN A 5 3.06 -5.32 -11.02
C ASN A 5 2.25 -6.16 -10.01
N LYS A 6 2.01 -5.60 -8.82
CA LYS A 6 1.34 -6.29 -7.70
C LYS A 6 -0.14 -5.96 -7.63
N ASN A 7 -0.93 -6.92 -7.16
CA ASN A 7 -2.36 -6.74 -6.90
C ASN A 7 -2.58 -6.28 -5.46
N VAL A 8 -3.50 -5.34 -5.28
CA VAL A 8 -3.97 -4.92 -3.96
C VAL A 8 -5.15 -5.81 -3.56
N LYS A 9 -4.93 -6.71 -2.60
CA LYS A 9 -5.94 -7.68 -2.15
C LYS A 9 -6.94 -7.06 -1.19
N ASN A 10 -6.44 -6.35 -0.18
CA ASN A 10 -7.31 -5.68 0.78
C ASN A 10 -6.69 -4.41 1.36
N ILE A 11 -7.54 -3.55 1.91
CA ILE A 11 -7.17 -2.24 2.45
C ILE A 11 -7.99 -2.01 3.71
N SER A 12 -7.35 -1.48 4.73
CA SER A 12 -7.97 -1.08 5.99
C SER A 12 -7.44 0.28 6.41
N ALA A 13 -8.32 1.23 6.67
CA ALA A 13 -7.98 2.54 7.19
C ALA A 13 -8.99 2.93 8.28
N ALA A 14 -8.49 3.53 9.35
CA ALA A 14 -9.34 4.09 10.40
C ALA A 14 -9.43 5.61 10.25
N ALA A 15 -10.66 6.12 10.27
CA ALA A 15 -10.95 7.55 10.11
C ALA A 15 -10.18 8.39 11.15
N ASN A 16 -9.67 9.54 10.73
CA ASN A 16 -8.91 10.48 11.57
C ASN A 16 -7.65 9.91 12.22
N THR A 17 -7.12 8.79 11.72
CA THR A 17 -5.86 8.20 12.18
C THR A 17 -4.88 8.00 11.03
N LYS A 18 -3.60 7.83 11.37
CA LYS A 18 -2.57 7.36 10.43
C LYS A 18 -2.47 5.83 10.38
N TRP A 19 -3.43 5.12 10.98
CA TRP A 19 -3.46 3.67 11.02
C TRP A 19 -4.10 3.12 9.75
N CYS A 20 -3.26 3.01 8.72
CA CYS A 20 -3.64 2.47 7.42
C CYS A 20 -2.78 1.24 7.10
N HIS A 21 -3.42 0.20 6.56
CA HIS A 21 -2.79 -1.06 6.21
C HIS A 21 -3.32 -1.58 4.88
N ALA A 22 -2.49 -2.30 4.14
CA ALA A 22 -2.89 -3.00 2.93
C ALA A 22 -2.33 -4.42 2.90
N ILE A 23 -3.03 -5.33 2.22
CA ILE A 23 -2.52 -6.64 1.84
C ILE A 23 -2.19 -6.57 0.36
N ILE A 24 -0.92 -6.81 0.03
CA ILE A 24 -0.41 -6.81 -1.35
C ILE A 24 0.03 -8.23 -1.70
N ASP A 25 -0.49 -8.77 -2.81
CA ASP A 25 -0.17 -10.14 -3.20
C ASP A 25 1.27 -10.27 -3.69
N GLY A 26 1.92 -11.39 -3.33
CA GLY A 26 3.23 -11.75 -3.87
C GLY A 26 4.38 -10.86 -3.37
N ILE A 27 4.27 -10.31 -2.16
CA ILE A 27 5.38 -9.72 -1.41
C ILE A 27 6.04 -10.82 -0.54
N PRO A 28 7.31 -11.20 -0.80
CA PRO A 28 8.02 -12.19 0.00
C PRO A 28 8.11 -11.78 1.48
N GLY A 29 7.80 -12.72 2.38
CA GLY A 29 7.89 -12.48 3.83
C GLY A 29 6.79 -11.60 4.44
N LEU A 30 5.85 -11.07 3.62
CA LEU A 30 4.77 -10.20 4.07
C LEU A 30 3.41 -10.66 3.50
N PRO A 31 2.89 -11.84 3.90
CA PRO A 31 1.64 -12.39 3.36
C PRO A 31 0.36 -11.71 3.88
N GLY A 32 0.50 -10.83 4.88
CA GLY A 32 -0.61 -10.23 5.62
C GLY A 32 -0.68 -8.71 5.49
N TRP A 33 -1.18 -8.08 6.55
CA TRP A 33 -1.30 -6.63 6.62
C TRP A 33 0.08 -5.96 6.69
N ILE A 34 0.32 -5.02 5.78
CA ILE A 34 1.51 -4.19 5.73
C ILE A 34 1.09 -2.77 6.05
N GLN A 35 1.75 -2.14 7.01
CA GLN A 35 1.42 -0.78 7.43
C GLN A 35 1.81 0.23 6.33
N ILE A 36 0.93 1.17 6.04
CA ILE A 36 1.21 2.33 5.19
C ILE A 36 1.82 3.41 6.09
N ALA A 37 3.12 3.65 5.93
CA ALA A 37 3.88 4.56 6.78
C ALA A 37 5.01 5.23 5.99
N PRO A 38 4.69 6.08 5.00
CA PRO A 38 5.65 6.95 4.35
C PRO A 38 6.25 7.96 5.33
N THR A 39 7.39 8.52 4.96
CA THR A 39 8.12 9.50 5.76
C THR A 39 7.43 10.86 5.84
N SER A 40 6.60 11.21 4.85
CA SER A 40 5.75 12.40 4.85
C SER A 40 4.33 12.08 5.33
N ALA A 41 3.72 12.96 6.13
CA ALA A 41 2.36 12.78 6.64
C ALA A 41 1.31 12.76 5.52
N ASP A 42 1.44 13.62 4.51
CA ASP A 42 0.58 13.64 3.32
C ASP A 42 0.74 12.38 2.45
N GLY A 43 1.85 11.67 2.65
CA GLY A 43 2.09 10.41 1.95
C GLY A 43 1.09 9.31 2.32
N VAL A 44 0.57 9.28 3.56
CA VAL A 44 -0.30 8.17 4.00
C VAL A 44 -1.59 8.16 3.18
N THR A 45 -2.26 9.31 3.07
CA THR A 45 -3.52 9.46 2.32
C THR A 45 -3.28 9.22 0.83
N ASN A 46 -2.21 9.78 0.26
CA ASN A 46 -1.88 9.58 -1.15
C ASN A 46 -1.64 8.09 -1.47
N ILE A 47 -0.89 7.37 -0.62
CA ILE A 47 -0.67 5.94 -0.82
C ILE A 47 -1.99 5.17 -0.67
N LEU A 48 -2.80 5.51 0.34
CA LEU A 48 -4.10 4.89 0.56
C LEU A 48 -5.02 5.05 -0.65
N ASP A 49 -5.13 6.26 -1.20
CA ASP A 49 -6.00 6.57 -2.32
C ASP A 49 -5.59 5.82 -3.59
N ILE A 50 -4.29 5.76 -3.89
CA ILE A 50 -3.78 5.01 -5.05
C ILE A 50 -4.06 3.52 -4.89
N LEU A 51 -3.82 2.95 -3.70
CA LEU A 51 -4.11 1.53 -3.43
C LEU A 51 -5.61 1.24 -3.52
N ALA A 52 -6.46 2.12 -2.98
CA ALA A 52 -7.90 1.98 -3.01
C ALA A 52 -8.45 2.05 -4.43
N THR A 53 -7.98 3.03 -5.20
CA THR A 53 -8.31 3.17 -6.63
C THR A 53 -7.86 1.92 -7.40
N ALA A 54 -6.64 1.44 -7.15
CA ALA A 54 -6.13 0.24 -7.81
C ALA A 54 -7.01 -0.99 -7.52
N LYS A 55 -7.38 -1.20 -6.26
CA LYS A 55 -8.28 -2.29 -5.85
C LYS A 55 -9.65 -2.16 -6.51
N MET A 56 -10.25 -0.96 -6.47
CA MET A 56 -11.59 -0.70 -7.01
C MET A 56 -11.67 -0.96 -8.51
N HIS A 57 -10.60 -0.66 -9.25
CA HIS A 57 -10.55 -0.79 -10.71
C HIS A 57 -9.81 -2.05 -11.21
N GLY A 58 -9.40 -2.96 -10.32
CA GLY A 58 -8.62 -4.14 -10.70
C GLY A 58 -7.28 -3.79 -11.38
N LYS A 59 -6.69 -2.65 -11.03
CA LYS A 59 -5.39 -2.20 -11.53
C LYS A 59 -4.26 -2.71 -10.65
N LYS A 60 -3.08 -2.80 -11.24
CA LYS A 60 -1.86 -3.20 -10.56
C LYS A 60 -1.11 -1.98 -10.06
N VAL A 61 -0.27 -2.19 -9.05
CA VAL A 61 0.56 -1.16 -8.44
C VAL A 61 1.99 -1.60 -8.35
N ASN A 62 2.88 -0.61 -8.34
CA ASN A 62 4.25 -0.77 -7.92
C ASN A 62 4.36 -0.17 -6.52
N VAL A 63 4.86 -0.95 -5.56
CA VAL A 63 4.95 -0.56 -4.15
C VAL A 63 6.39 -0.57 -3.67
N ASP A 64 6.80 0.46 -2.95
CA ASP A 64 8.06 0.47 -2.23
C ASP A 64 7.83 -0.02 -0.80
N ILE A 65 8.60 -1.02 -0.39
CA ILE A 65 8.54 -1.56 0.96
C ILE A 65 9.90 -1.36 1.64
N ASN A 66 9.86 -0.70 2.78
CA ASN A 66 11.01 -0.52 3.66
C ASN A 66 10.75 -1.23 5.00
N GLY A 67 11.50 -2.30 5.27
CA GLY A 67 11.22 -3.21 6.39
C GLY A 67 9.87 -3.90 6.21
N SER A 68 8.88 -3.52 7.03
CA SER A 68 7.51 -4.05 7.00
C SER A 68 6.47 -2.96 6.76
N LYS A 69 6.88 -1.88 6.07
CA LYS A 69 6.07 -0.69 5.81
C LYS A 69 6.04 -0.37 4.32
N ILE A 70 4.88 0.01 3.82
CA ILE A 70 4.71 0.61 2.51
C ILE A 70 5.09 2.10 2.65
N THR A 71 6.13 2.49 1.92
CA THR A 71 6.71 3.84 1.96
C THR A 71 6.48 4.63 0.69
N GLY A 72 6.05 3.97 -0.39
CA GLY A 72 5.70 4.60 -1.65
C GLY A 72 4.82 3.70 -2.52
N VAL A 73 4.05 4.30 -3.42
CA VAL A 73 3.24 3.58 -4.41
C VAL A 73 3.07 4.43 -5.66
N TYR A 74 2.93 3.77 -6.81
CA TYR A 74 2.36 4.35 -8.01
C TYR A 74 1.57 3.31 -8.79
N MET A 75 0.60 3.76 -9.58
CA MET A 75 -0.20 2.90 -10.43
C MET A 75 0.65 2.42 -11.61
N ALA A 76 0.56 1.11 -11.91
CA ALA A 76 1.27 0.50 -13.04
C ALA A 76 0.52 0.69 -14.36
#